data_AF-A0A255RD88-F1
#
_entry.id   AF-A0A255RD88-F1
#
_cell.length_a   1.000
_cell.length_b   1.000
_cell.length_c   1.000
_cell.angle_alpha   90.00
_cell.angle_beta   90.00
_cell.angle_gamma   90.00
#
_symmetry.space_group_name_H-M   'P 1'
#
loop_
_entity.id
_entity.type
_entity.pdbx_description
1 polymer ?
#
loop_
_entity_poly.entity_id
_entity_poly.type
_entity_poly.pdbx_seq_one_letter_code
_entity_poly.pdbx_strand_id
1 'polypeptide(L)'
;MEAKEKDKPLIYEVSCGGAAKKGFFFVKVKAVVDKKKIGDNILKRCAIHGVLFRGYSGGGGCISQPPMAGSAMVEQQYSDFFIPFFRKGGGCEAYATLIEGSMQVVRQGKQYIVTGIISVSKEQLRKDLEAAGVVKRLNSGF
;
A
#
# COMPACT_ATOMS: atom_id res chain seq x y z
N MET A 1 20.09 9.25 19.78
CA MET A 1 19.29 10.47 19.51
C MET A 1 18.25 10.09 18.46
N GLU A 2 17.20 9.36 18.87
CA GLU A 2 16.13 8.95 17.97
C GLU A 2 15.12 10.09 17.89
N ALA A 3 15.10 10.78 16.74
CA ALA A 3 14.11 11.80 16.47
C ALA A 3 12.73 11.14 16.56
N LYS A 4 11.97 11.51 17.60
CA LYS A 4 10.51 11.37 17.66
C LYS A 4 9.94 12.16 16.48
N GLU A 5 9.92 11.55 15.31
CA GLU A 5 9.18 12.03 14.17
C GLU A 5 7.72 11.90 14.58
N LYS A 6 7.13 13.02 15.02
CA LYS A 6 5.72 13.10 15.41
C LYS A 6 4.89 12.39 14.34
N ASP A 7 4.37 11.22 14.67
CA ASP A 7 3.39 10.46 13.90
C ASP A 7 2.13 11.32 13.71
N LYS A 8 2.20 12.26 12.78
CA LYS A 8 0.98 12.76 12.16
C LYS A 8 0.40 11.58 11.40
N PRO A 9 -0.88 11.24 11.60
CA PRO A 9 -1.52 10.19 10.83
C PRO A 9 -1.32 10.53 9.35
N LEU A 10 -0.65 9.62 8.63
CA LEU A 10 -0.39 9.81 7.22
C LEU A 10 -1.73 9.78 6.49
N ILE A 11 -2.16 10.94 5.99
CA ILE A 11 -3.44 11.04 5.28
C ILE A 11 -3.21 10.55 3.86
N TYR A 12 -3.70 9.36 3.56
CA TYR A 12 -3.66 8.81 2.21
C TYR A 12 -5.00 8.20 1.81
N GLU A 13 -5.22 8.19 0.51
CA GLU A 13 -6.36 7.58 -0.15
C GLU A 13 -5.85 6.60 -1.20
N VAL A 14 -6.50 5.45 -1.27
CA VAL A 14 -6.24 4.43 -2.28
C VAL A 14 -7.49 4.22 -3.12
N SER A 15 -7.30 4.16 -4.42
CA SER A 15 -8.38 3.96 -5.38
C SER A 15 -7.88 3.09 -6.53
N CYS A 16 -8.80 2.60 -7.36
CA CYS A 16 -8.34 1.84 -8.52
C CYS A 16 -7.53 2.71 -9.49
N GLY A 17 -6.36 2.20 -9.86
CA GLY A 17 -5.47 2.80 -10.86
C GLY A 17 -5.74 2.33 -12.28
N GLY A 18 -6.64 1.36 -12.49
CA GLY A 18 -7.04 0.87 -13.80
C GLY A 18 -7.15 -0.66 -13.87
N ALA A 19 -7.41 -1.18 -15.06
CA ALA A 19 -7.46 -2.62 -15.30
C ALA A 19 -6.07 -3.24 -15.11
N ALA A 20 -5.92 -4.06 -14.08
CA ALA A 20 -4.67 -4.76 -13.81
C ALA A 20 -4.69 -6.16 -14.42
N LYS A 21 -3.52 -6.62 -14.90
CA LYS A 21 -3.36 -8.00 -15.39
C LYS A 21 -3.59 -9.00 -14.25
N LYS A 22 -4.01 -10.21 -14.59
CA LYS A 22 -4.19 -11.32 -13.64
C LYS A 22 -2.90 -11.51 -12.82
N GLY A 23 -2.98 -11.30 -11.50
CA GLY A 23 -1.85 -11.40 -10.57
C GLY A 23 -1.26 -10.07 -10.09
N PHE A 24 -1.60 -8.94 -10.71
CA PHE A 24 -1.17 -7.59 -10.32
C PHE A 24 -2.37 -6.68 -10.03
N PHE A 25 -2.14 -5.61 -9.28
CA PHE A 25 -3.09 -4.53 -9.06
C PHE A 25 -2.47 -3.19 -9.43
N PHE A 26 -3.21 -2.36 -10.16
CA PHE A 26 -2.88 -0.95 -10.29
C PHE A 26 -3.73 -0.18 -9.29
N VAL A 27 -3.07 0.43 -8.32
CA VAL A 27 -3.70 1.27 -7.32
C VAL A 27 -3.18 2.68 -7.46
N LYS A 28 -4.11 3.62 -7.62
CA LYS A 28 -3.83 5.04 -7.56
C LYS A 28 -3.81 5.43 -6.10
N VAL A 29 -2.67 5.92 -5.65
CA VAL A 29 -2.47 6.40 -4.29
C VAL A 29 -2.37 7.91 -4.32
N LYS A 30 -3.06 8.55 -3.38
CA LYS A 30 -2.96 9.98 -3.12
C LYS A 30 -2.57 10.16 -1.66
N ALA A 31 -1.34 10.61 -1.40
CA ALA A 31 -0.82 10.82 -0.05
C ALA A 31 -0.54 12.31 0.18
N VAL A 32 -0.97 12.83 1.34
CA VAL A 32 -0.69 14.19 1.77
C VAL A 32 0.55 14.17 2.65
N VAL A 33 1.60 14.85 2.21
CA VAL A 33 2.92 14.87 2.87
C VAL A 33 3.48 16.28 2.96
N ASP A 34 4.42 16.49 3.88
CA ASP A 34 5.22 17.72 3.93
C ASP A 34 6.30 17.73 2.84
N LYS A 35 6.83 18.92 2.51
CA LYS A 35 7.86 19.11 1.45
C LYS A 35 9.05 18.15 1.57
N LYS A 36 9.43 17.81 2.81
CA LYS A 36 10.59 16.95 3.12
C LYS A 36 10.34 15.45 2.90
N LYS A 37 9.07 15.04 2.75
CA LYS A 37 8.63 13.64 2.65
C LYS A 37 8.09 13.27 1.27
N ILE A 38 8.24 14.15 0.28
CA ILE A 38 7.88 13.88 -1.11
C ILE A 38 8.82 12.80 -1.66
N GLY A 39 8.26 11.67 -2.09
CA GLY A 39 9.02 10.57 -2.69
C GLY A 39 8.13 9.43 -3.18
N ASP A 40 8.72 8.46 -3.87
CA ASP A 40 8.03 7.25 -4.34
C ASP A 40 7.81 6.25 -3.20
N ASN A 41 8.73 6.20 -2.23
CA ASN A 41 8.67 5.29 -1.09
C ASN A 41 7.38 5.44 -0.28
N ILE A 42 6.91 6.68 -0.08
CA ILE A 42 5.67 6.92 0.66
C ILE A 42 4.45 6.41 -0.13
N LEU A 43 4.43 6.58 -1.45
CA LEU A 43 3.36 6.06 -2.32
C LEU A 43 3.34 4.53 -2.31
N LYS A 44 4.51 3.89 -2.45
CA LYS A 44 4.66 2.43 -2.42
C LYS A 44 4.12 1.84 -1.11
N ARG A 45 4.50 2.43 0.03
CA ARG A 45 3.99 2.00 1.35
C ARG A 45 2.49 2.18 1.48
N CYS A 46 1.97 3.35 1.11
CA CYS A 46 0.52 3.62 1.14
C CYS A 46 -0.27 2.68 0.23
N ALA A 47 0.26 2.34 -0.95
CA ALA A 47 -0.37 1.37 -1.86
C ALA A 47 -0.51 0.01 -1.18
N ILE A 48 0.59 -0.54 -0.67
CA ILE A 48 0.63 -1.86 -0.06
C ILE A 48 -0.23 -1.89 1.21
N HIS A 49 -0.08 -0.88 2.07
CA HIS A 49 -0.88 -0.74 3.28
C HIS A 49 -2.39 -0.61 2.98
N GLY A 50 -2.76 0.20 1.99
CA GLY A 50 -4.15 0.37 1.59
C GLY A 50 -4.73 -0.93 1.06
N VAL A 51 -4.03 -1.62 0.17
CA VAL A 51 -4.48 -2.91 -0.39
C VAL A 51 -4.55 -4.02 0.68
N LEU A 52 -3.64 -4.01 1.66
CA LEU A 52 -3.62 -5.00 2.73
C LEU A 52 -4.73 -4.80 3.75
N PHE A 53 -4.89 -3.59 4.28
CA PHE A 53 -5.69 -3.38 5.49
C PHE A 53 -6.99 -2.61 5.25
N ARG A 54 -7.05 -1.80 4.20
CA ARG A 54 -8.26 -1.01 3.87
C ARG A 54 -9.06 -1.63 2.73
N GLY A 55 -8.38 -2.25 1.77
CA GLY A 55 -8.98 -2.54 0.46
C GLY A 55 -9.31 -1.25 -0.31
N TYR A 56 -9.98 -1.41 -1.44
CA TYR A 56 -10.56 -0.29 -2.17
C TYR A 56 -11.89 -0.71 -2.78
N SER A 57 -12.84 0.22 -2.75
CA SER A 57 -14.10 0.07 -3.45
C SER A 57 -13.90 0.19 -4.97
N GLY A 58 -14.62 -0.65 -5.71
CA GLY A 58 -14.62 -0.68 -7.16
C GLY A 58 -15.34 0.55 -7.70
N GLY A 59 -14.79 1.10 -8.77
CA GLY A 59 -15.28 2.31 -9.44
C GLY A 59 -14.41 2.62 -10.66
N GLY A 60 -14.98 3.28 -11.67
CA GLY A 60 -14.24 3.68 -12.87
C GLY A 60 -13.67 2.51 -13.69
N GLY A 61 -14.37 1.36 -13.74
CA GLY A 61 -13.97 0.19 -14.52
C GLY A 61 -13.21 -0.90 -13.74
N CYS A 62 -13.06 -0.75 -12.42
CA CYS A 62 -12.43 -1.77 -11.57
C CYS A 62 -13.39 -2.43 -10.59
N ILE A 63 -13.08 -3.67 -10.25
CA ILE A 63 -13.78 -4.48 -9.25
C ILE A 63 -13.30 -4.08 -7.85
N SER A 64 -14.22 -3.97 -6.88
CA SER A 64 -13.89 -3.78 -5.47
C SER A 64 -12.95 -4.88 -5.00
N GLN A 65 -11.89 -4.52 -4.28
CA GLN A 65 -11.01 -5.48 -3.64
C GLN A 65 -11.08 -5.31 -2.12
N PRO A 66 -11.51 -6.35 -1.38
CA PRO A 66 -11.43 -6.32 0.06
C PRO A 66 -9.96 -6.28 0.52
N PRO A 67 -9.70 -5.86 1.76
CA PRO A 67 -8.37 -5.92 2.35
C PRO A 67 -7.79 -7.33 2.28
N MET A 68 -6.57 -7.48 1.75
CA MET A 68 -5.91 -8.79 1.65
C MET A 68 -5.61 -9.41 3.02
N ALA A 69 -5.28 -8.58 4.03
CA ALA A 69 -5.08 -8.99 5.41
C ALA A 69 -6.41 -9.17 6.17
N GLY A 70 -7.56 -8.97 5.53
CA GLY A 70 -8.89 -9.11 6.13
C GLY A 70 -9.34 -7.91 6.97
N SER A 71 -8.48 -7.29 7.77
CA SER A 71 -8.82 -6.07 8.50
C SER A 71 -7.58 -5.32 9.00
N ALA A 72 -7.77 -4.07 9.42
CA ALA A 72 -6.74 -3.28 10.11
C ALA A 72 -6.30 -3.88 11.46
N MET A 73 -7.07 -4.78 12.07
CA MET A 73 -6.63 -5.47 13.29
C MET A 73 -5.45 -6.41 13.03
N VAL A 74 -5.33 -6.96 11.82
CA VAL A 74 -4.23 -7.86 11.46
C VAL A 74 -2.90 -7.12 11.41
N GLU A 75 -2.92 -5.82 11.11
CA GLU A 75 -1.74 -4.96 11.20
C GLU A 75 -1.19 -4.92 12.63
N GLN A 76 -2.08 -4.75 13.62
CA GLN A 76 -1.72 -4.72 15.04
C GLN A 76 -1.32 -6.09 15.55
N GLN A 77 -2.04 -7.14 15.12
CA GLN A 77 -1.77 -8.51 15.54
C GLN A 77 -0.45 -9.05 15.00
N TYR A 78 -0.05 -8.64 13.78
CA TYR A 78 1.20 -9.05 13.13
C TYR A 78 2.15 -7.87 12.97
N SER A 79 2.16 -6.95 13.95
CA SER A 79 3.04 -5.78 13.92
C SER A 79 4.52 -6.17 13.83
N ASP A 80 4.95 -7.25 14.50
CA ASP A 80 6.31 -7.77 14.39
C ASP A 80 6.71 -8.16 12.96
N PHE A 81 5.75 -8.53 12.11
CA PHE A 81 5.98 -8.80 10.69
C PHE A 81 5.88 -7.52 9.85
N PHE A 82 4.84 -6.70 10.08
CA PHE A 82 4.56 -5.53 9.25
C PHE A 82 5.50 -4.35 9.51
N ILE A 83 5.95 -4.14 10.75
CA ILE A 83 6.92 -3.10 11.10
C ILE A 83 8.21 -3.23 10.27
N PRO A 84 8.92 -4.37 10.25
CA PRO A 84 10.10 -4.54 9.40
C PRO A 84 9.74 -4.60 7.91
N PHE A 85 8.57 -5.13 7.54
CA PHE A 85 8.11 -5.20 6.14
C PHE A 85 7.93 -3.81 5.50
N PHE A 86 7.34 -2.85 6.23
CA PHE A 86 7.16 -1.47 5.80
C PHE A 86 8.35 -0.56 6.13
N ARG A 87 9.43 -1.09 6.70
CA ARG A 87 10.64 -0.31 6.98
C ARG A 87 11.32 0.10 5.66
N LYS A 88 12.24 1.07 5.73
CA LYS A 88 12.94 1.58 4.55
C LYS A 88 13.92 0.49 4.09
N GLY A 89 13.82 0.08 2.82
CA GLY A 89 14.51 -1.12 2.32
C GLY A 89 13.93 -2.44 2.82
N GLY A 90 12.70 -2.41 3.36
CA GLY A 90 11.95 -3.60 3.75
C GLY A 90 11.29 -4.32 2.57
N GLY A 91 10.59 -5.41 2.87
CA GLY A 91 9.96 -6.26 1.85
C GLY A 91 8.93 -5.53 0.99
N CYS A 92 8.22 -4.52 1.51
CA CYS A 92 7.14 -3.86 0.78
C CYS A 92 7.55 -3.25 -0.57
N GLU A 93 8.81 -2.79 -0.69
CA GLU A 93 9.33 -2.19 -1.92
C GLU A 93 9.45 -3.21 -3.06
N ALA A 94 9.63 -4.50 -2.76
CA ALA A 94 9.72 -5.57 -3.76
C ALA A 94 8.37 -5.88 -4.43
N TYR A 95 7.25 -5.57 -3.76
CA TYR A 95 5.90 -5.81 -4.27
C TYR A 95 5.25 -4.57 -4.87
N ALA A 96 5.88 -3.40 -4.73
CA ALA A 96 5.32 -2.10 -5.09
C ALA A 96 6.22 -1.38 -6.08
N THR A 97 5.78 -1.30 -7.33
CA THR A 97 6.50 -0.61 -8.39
C THR A 97 5.73 0.64 -8.79
N LEU A 98 6.36 1.82 -8.68
CA LEU A 98 5.79 3.05 -9.20
C LEU A 98 5.80 3.01 -10.73
N ILE A 99 4.66 3.32 -11.36
CA ILE A 99 4.61 3.50 -12.81
C ILE A 99 5.29 4.82 -13.16
N GLU A 100 6.35 4.75 -13.95
CA GLU A 100 7.07 5.95 -14.41
C GLU A 100 6.13 6.90 -15.15
N GLY A 101 6.28 8.21 -14.89
CA GLY A 101 5.38 9.25 -15.43
C GLY A 101 3.99 9.33 -14.77
N SER A 102 3.62 8.41 -13.88
CA SER A 102 2.34 8.48 -13.16
C SER A 102 2.36 9.36 -11.92
N MET A 103 3.56 9.69 -11.41
CA MET A 103 3.71 10.49 -10.19
C MET A 103 3.39 11.96 -10.47
N GLN A 104 2.51 12.53 -9.65
CA GLN A 104 2.11 13.92 -9.69
C GLN A 104 2.22 14.52 -8.29
N VAL A 105 2.81 15.71 -8.20
CA VAL A 105 2.93 16.43 -6.93
C VAL A 105 2.18 17.74 -7.05
N VAL A 106 1.14 17.89 -6.23
CA VAL A 106 0.31 19.09 -6.18
C VAL A 106 0.51 19.78 -4.84
N ARG A 107 0.87 21.06 -4.85
CA ARG A 107 0.98 21.84 -3.62
C ARG A 107 -0.42 22.19 -3.11
N GLN A 108 -0.73 21.82 -1.87
CA GLN A 108 -1.97 22.15 -1.18
C GLN A 108 -1.66 22.99 0.06
N GLY A 109 -1.57 24.31 -0.14
CA GLY A 109 -1.21 25.25 0.93
C GLY A 109 0.20 25.01 1.48
N LYS A 110 0.28 24.52 2.73
CA LYS A 110 1.52 24.17 3.44
C LYS A 110 1.96 22.71 3.22
N GLN A 111 1.09 21.88 2.67
CA GLN A 111 1.34 20.46 2.42
C GLN A 111 1.41 20.20 0.91
N TYR A 112 1.85 19.00 0.55
CA TYR A 112 2.01 18.51 -0.80
C TYR A 112 1.23 17.21 -0.95
N ILE A 113 0.31 17.18 -1.90
CA ILE A 113 -0.37 15.96 -2.30
C ILE A 113 0.48 15.28 -3.36
N VAL A 114 0.99 14.11 -3.04
CA VAL A 114 1.68 13.26 -4.00
C VAL A 114 0.68 12.20 -4.44
N THR A 115 0.42 12.14 -5.73
CA THR A 115 -0.41 11.12 -6.37
C THR A 115 0.48 10.26 -7.24
N GLY A 116 0.21 8.96 -7.33
CA GLY A 116 0.91 8.08 -8.26
C GLY A 116 0.19 6.76 -8.43
N ILE A 117 0.45 6.08 -9.55
CA ILE A 117 -0.07 4.74 -9.80
C ILE A 117 1.01 3.74 -9.42
N ILE A 118 0.69 2.87 -8.47
CA ILE A 118 1.58 1.80 -8.02
C ILE A 118 1.04 0.47 -8.56
N SER A 119 1.92 -0.27 -9.22
CA SER A 119 1.74 -1.68 -9.52
C SER A 119 2.07 -2.52 -8.29
N VAL A 120 1.08 -3.24 -7.79
CA VAL A 120 1.21 -4.14 -6.65
C VAL A 120 1.15 -5.58 -7.12
N SER A 121 2.19 -6.36 -6.81
CA SER A 121 2.26 -7.79 -7.11
C SER A 121 1.35 -8.59 -6.16
N LYS A 122 0.03 -8.59 -6.42
CA LYS A 122 -0.97 -9.26 -5.59
C LYS A 122 -0.63 -10.72 -5.33
N GLU A 123 -0.27 -11.46 -6.38
CA GLU A 123 -0.03 -12.90 -6.26
C GLU A 123 1.14 -13.22 -5.34
N GLN A 124 2.28 -12.54 -5.55
CA GLN A 124 3.48 -12.73 -4.74
C GLN A 124 3.25 -12.26 -3.31
N LEU A 125 2.63 -11.09 -3.14
CA LEU A 125 2.31 -10.54 -1.82
C LEU A 125 1.43 -11.49 -1.01
N ARG A 126 0.40 -12.06 -1.66
CA ARG A 126 -0.48 -13.03 -1.02
C ARG A 126 0.27 -14.29 -0.60
N LYS A 127 1.10 -14.87 -1.48
CA LYS A 127 1.89 -16.07 -1.18
C LYS A 127 2.80 -15.85 0.03
N ASP A 128 3.49 -14.71 0.08
CA ASP A 128 4.37 -14.37 1.20
C ASP A 128 3.61 -14.17 2.52
N LEU A 129 2.44 -13.53 2.49
CA LEU A 129 1.58 -13.39 3.68
C LEU A 129 1.00 -14.72 4.16
N GLU A 130 0.66 -15.61 3.23
CA GLU A 130 0.23 -16.99 3.49
C GLU A 130 1.37 -17.87 4.01
N ALA A 131 2.62 -17.57 3.64
CA ALA A 131 3.81 -18.22 4.17
C ALA A 131 4.16 -17.70 5.57
N ALA A 132 3.99 -16.40 5.80
CA ALA A 132 4.17 -15.75 7.09
C ALA A 132 3.03 -16.03 8.10
N GLY A 133 1.96 -16.70 7.68
CA GLY A 133 0.81 -17.02 8.53
C GLY A 133 -0.14 -15.84 8.80
N VAL A 134 0.08 -14.71 8.13
CA VAL A 134 -0.71 -13.47 8.29
C VAL A 134 -2.10 -13.60 7.66
N VAL A 135 -2.16 -14.22 6.48
CA VAL A 135 -3.42 -14.45 5.74
C VAL A 135 -3.71 -15.94 5.72
N LYS A 136 -4.96 -16.31 6.02
CA LYS A 136 -5.41 -17.70 5.89
C LYS A 136 -5.28 -18.14 4.43
N ARG A 137 -4.54 -19.23 4.22
CA ARG A 137 -4.49 -19.94 2.93
C ARG A 137 -5.91 -20.33 2.57
N LEU A 138 -6.37 -19.93 1.38
CA LEU A 138 -7.65 -20.44 0.85
C LEU A 138 -7.59 -21.93 0.48
N ASN A 139 -6.43 -22.58 0.64
CA ASN A 139 -6.25 -23.99 0.34
C ASN A 139 -6.30 -24.86 1.61
N SER A 140 -7.51 -25.04 2.12
CA SER A 140 -7.84 -26.16 3.00
C SER A 140 -9.22 -26.69 2.59
N GLY A 141 -9.32 -27.07 1.32
CA GLY A 141 -10.33 -27.99 0.82
C GLY A 141 -9.56 -29.14 0.19
N PHE A 142 -9.45 -30.24 0.94
CA PHE A 142 -9.12 -31.56 0.41
C PHE A 142 -10.12 -31.98 -0.66
#